data_AF-A0A7Y6IDD3-F1
#
_entry.id   AF-A0A7Y6IDD3-F1
#
_cell.length_a   1.000
_cell.length_b   1.000
_cell.length_c   1.000
_cell.angle_alpha   90.00
_cell.angle_beta   90.00
_cell.angle_gamma   90.00
#
_symmetry.space_group_name_H-M   'P 1'
#
loop_
_entity.id
_entity.type
_entity.pdbx_description
1 polymer ?
#
loop_
_entity_poly.entity_id
_entity_poly.type
_entity_poly.pdbx_seq_one_letter_code
_entity_poly.pdbx_strand_id
1 'polypeptide(L)'
;MEQLEYRRLIKVLERVAGARRGELYPVLAEAVAVHLGWIDAFVAENPAYLAPGGDGEEQYLTMFRPDFVEEYVERWRLHNPFASRDGIACLTRHGVATLGRLRPRATEPERDFADTFLRHHGIDDMLKIVIRSPATGAVSTLGVPFDGDRRVIEPSDLLMATTLGPLLSPYFDVNPVPAPMGDRTSDERDVRSRP
;
A
#
# COMPACT_ATOMS: atom_id res chain seq x y z
N MET A 1 15.46 22.75 -7.33
CA MET A 1 15.42 21.33 -6.92
C MET A 1 13.98 20.85 -6.94
N GLU A 2 13.09 21.49 -6.20
CA GLU A 2 11.65 21.19 -6.12
C GLU A 2 10.92 21.06 -7.49
N GLN A 3 11.16 21.96 -8.45
CA GLN A 3 10.55 21.87 -9.78
C GLN A 3 10.95 20.59 -10.56
N LEU A 4 12.17 20.08 -10.34
CA LEU A 4 12.63 18.83 -10.97
C LEU A 4 11.95 17.62 -10.32
N GLU A 5 11.70 17.68 -9.02
CA GLU A 5 11.00 16.63 -8.26
C GLU A 5 9.54 16.54 -8.69
N TYR A 6 8.84 17.67 -8.83
CA TYR A 6 7.47 17.69 -9.37
C TYR A 6 7.39 17.15 -10.80
N ARG A 7 8.38 17.43 -11.67
CA ARG A 7 8.42 16.84 -13.02
C ARG A 7 8.55 15.32 -12.99
N ARG A 8 9.28 14.75 -12.02
CA ARG A 8 9.39 13.30 -11.85
C ARG A 8 8.06 12.71 -11.37
N LEU A 9 7.40 13.33 -10.40
CA LEU A 9 6.06 12.94 -9.94
C LEU A 9 5.02 12.97 -11.07
N ILE A 10 5.01 14.02 -11.89
CA ILE A 10 4.11 14.14 -13.04
C ILE A 10 4.30 12.96 -13.98
N LYS A 11 5.55 12.58 -14.29
CA LYS A 11 5.81 11.41 -15.15
C LYS A 11 5.28 10.11 -14.55
N VAL A 12 5.39 9.93 -13.23
CA VAL A 12 4.77 8.77 -12.56
C VAL A 12 3.25 8.76 -12.79
N LEU A 13 2.59 9.89 -12.55
CA LEU A 13 1.14 10.02 -12.70
C LEU A 13 0.68 9.86 -14.15
N GLU A 14 1.42 10.37 -15.12
CA GLU A 14 1.13 10.18 -16.54
C GLU A 14 1.17 8.68 -16.93
N ARG A 15 2.14 7.92 -16.40
CA ARG A 15 2.22 6.46 -16.64
C ARG A 15 1.04 5.75 -16.00
N VAL A 16 0.75 6.05 -14.74
CA VAL A 16 -0.38 5.48 -13.99
C VAL A 16 -1.72 5.80 -14.67
N ALA A 17 -1.92 7.02 -15.17
CA ALA A 17 -3.14 7.43 -15.86
C ALA A 17 -3.36 6.69 -17.19
N GLY A 18 -2.28 6.24 -17.83
CA GLY A 18 -2.32 5.43 -19.04
C GLY A 18 -2.48 3.92 -18.79
N ALA A 19 -2.48 3.46 -17.54
CA ALA A 19 -2.55 2.04 -17.21
C ALA A 19 -3.93 1.45 -17.60
N ARG A 20 -3.92 0.25 -18.18
CA ARG A 20 -5.17 -0.48 -18.45
C ARG A 20 -5.70 -1.12 -17.17
N ARG A 21 -6.96 -1.55 -17.19
CA ARG A 21 -7.56 -2.30 -16.08
C ARG A 21 -6.74 -3.54 -15.76
N GLY A 22 -6.36 -3.71 -14.50
CA GLY A 22 -5.52 -4.82 -14.03
C GLY A 22 -4.02 -4.61 -14.19
N GLU A 23 -3.57 -3.55 -14.87
CA GLU A 23 -2.14 -3.23 -15.07
C GLU A 23 -1.63 -2.13 -14.13
N LEU A 24 -2.51 -1.57 -13.28
CA LEU A 24 -2.20 -0.42 -12.42
C LEU A 24 -0.94 -0.64 -11.58
N TYR A 25 -0.86 -1.77 -10.87
CA TYR A 25 0.25 -2.04 -9.97
C TYR A 25 1.60 -2.22 -10.71
N PRO A 26 1.73 -3.10 -11.72
CA PRO A 26 2.98 -3.22 -12.48
C PRO A 26 3.43 -1.89 -13.09
N VAL A 27 2.51 -1.10 -13.64
CA VAL A 27 2.82 0.23 -14.20
C VAL A 27 3.29 1.20 -13.11
N LEU A 28 2.64 1.21 -11.95
CA LEU A 28 3.04 2.03 -10.82
C LEU A 28 4.45 1.66 -10.33
N ALA A 29 4.72 0.37 -10.12
CA ALA A 29 6.01 -0.13 -9.66
C ALA A 29 7.14 0.24 -10.64
N GLU A 30 6.93 0.02 -11.94
CA GLU A 30 7.88 0.44 -12.99
C GLU A 30 8.09 1.96 -12.98
N ALA A 31 7.01 2.74 -12.90
CA ALA A 31 7.08 4.19 -12.98
C ALA A 31 7.85 4.81 -11.81
N VAL A 32 7.64 4.33 -10.58
CA VAL A 32 8.39 4.83 -9.41
C VAL A 32 9.87 4.43 -9.48
N ALA A 33 10.17 3.23 -10.00
CA ALA A 33 11.55 2.82 -10.23
C ALA A 33 12.24 3.72 -11.27
N VAL A 34 11.64 3.92 -12.43
CA VAL A 34 12.25 4.68 -13.53
C VAL A 34 12.36 6.17 -13.22
N HIS A 35 11.33 6.77 -12.60
CA HIS A 35 11.26 8.23 -12.46
C HIS A 35 11.67 8.75 -11.09
N LEU A 36 11.50 7.95 -10.03
CA LEU A 36 11.89 8.34 -8.66
C LEU A 36 13.15 7.62 -8.21
N GLY A 37 13.62 6.58 -8.93
CA GLY A 37 14.76 5.76 -8.53
C GLY A 37 14.44 4.85 -7.34
N TRP A 38 13.16 4.55 -7.13
CA TRP A 38 12.68 3.64 -6.09
C TRP A 38 12.62 2.23 -6.66
N ILE A 39 13.70 1.49 -6.44
CA ILE A 39 14.05 0.22 -7.07
C ILE A 39 12.92 -0.82 -7.17
N ASP A 40 11.99 -0.81 -6.22
CA ASP A 40 10.82 -1.69 -6.20
C ASP A 40 9.67 -1.01 -5.43
N ALA A 41 8.47 -1.56 -5.54
CA ALA A 41 7.31 -1.15 -4.77
C ALA A 41 6.32 -2.30 -4.66
N PHE A 42 5.57 -2.34 -3.56
CA PHE A 42 4.45 -3.26 -3.38
C PHE A 42 3.21 -2.49 -2.88
N VAL A 43 2.03 -2.99 -3.21
CA VAL A 43 0.77 -2.47 -2.69
C VAL A 43 0.20 -3.48 -1.69
N ALA A 44 -0.17 -3.01 -0.51
CA ALA A 44 -1.04 -3.74 0.40
C ALA A 44 -2.42 -3.07 0.41
N GLU A 45 -3.43 -3.76 -0.09
CA GLU A 45 -4.82 -3.33 -0.09
C GLU A 45 -5.50 -3.75 1.22
N ASN A 46 -6.33 -2.86 1.77
CA ASN A 46 -7.04 -3.04 3.05
C ASN A 46 -6.15 -3.54 4.19
N PRO A 47 -5.02 -2.86 4.48
CA PRO A 47 -4.14 -3.31 5.55
C PRO A 47 -4.88 -3.31 6.88
N ALA A 48 -4.89 -4.45 7.58
CA ALA A 48 -5.76 -4.69 8.74
C ALA A 48 -5.56 -3.65 9.87
N TYR A 49 -4.37 -3.07 9.96
CA TYR A 49 -4.01 -2.06 10.96
C TYR A 49 -4.42 -0.62 10.60
N LEU A 50 -4.86 -0.34 9.35
CA LEU A 50 -5.38 0.96 8.92
C LEU A 50 -6.86 0.93 8.48
N ALA A 51 -7.39 -0.25 8.20
CA ALA A 51 -8.80 -0.47 7.87
C ALA A 51 -9.45 -1.49 8.83
N PRO A 52 -9.49 -1.22 10.15
CA PRO A 52 -10.09 -2.14 11.11
C PRO A 52 -11.59 -2.27 10.83
N GLY A 53 -12.04 -3.49 10.55
CA GLY A 53 -13.45 -3.77 10.23
C GLY A 53 -13.86 -3.48 8.79
N GLY A 54 -12.90 -3.33 7.86
CA GLY A 54 -13.22 -3.39 6.43
C GLY A 54 -13.66 -4.80 6.03
N ASP A 55 -14.65 -4.89 5.14
CA ASP A 55 -15.19 -6.17 4.64
C ASP A 55 -14.24 -6.92 3.68
N GLY A 56 -13.04 -6.38 3.42
CA GLY A 56 -12.06 -6.92 2.48
C GLY A 56 -10.88 -7.60 3.19
N GLU A 57 -10.46 -8.75 2.66
CA GLU A 57 -9.21 -9.40 3.06
C GLU A 57 -8.00 -8.54 2.66
N GLU A 58 -6.95 -8.57 3.48
CA GLU A 58 -5.68 -7.90 3.17
C GLU A 58 -5.02 -8.59 1.97
N GLN A 59 -4.76 -7.85 0.89
CA GLN A 59 -4.14 -8.38 -0.33
C GLN A 59 -2.82 -7.68 -0.61
N TYR A 60 -1.83 -8.45 -1.08
CA TYR A 60 -0.51 -7.94 -1.43
C TYR A 60 -0.29 -8.06 -2.94
N LEU A 61 -0.22 -6.93 -3.63
CA LEU A 61 0.25 -6.84 -5.02
C LEU A 61 1.75 -6.53 -4.97
N THR A 62 2.58 -7.53 -5.26
CA THR A 62 4.02 -7.42 -5.09
C THR A 62 4.79 -8.19 -6.16
N MET A 63 5.99 -7.70 -6.49
CA MET A 63 6.99 -8.42 -7.28
C MET A 63 7.97 -9.19 -6.39
N PHE A 64 7.85 -9.11 -5.06
CA PHE A 64 8.61 -9.94 -4.14
C PHE A 64 8.37 -11.42 -4.42
N ARG A 65 9.42 -12.21 -4.17
CA ARG A 65 9.35 -13.66 -4.35
C ARG A 65 8.29 -14.26 -3.42
N PRO A 66 7.61 -15.35 -3.82
CA PRO A 66 6.57 -15.96 -2.99
C PRO A 66 7.04 -16.38 -1.59
N ASP A 67 8.28 -16.87 -1.47
CA ASP A 67 8.89 -17.25 -0.19
C ASP A 67 9.03 -16.07 0.79
N PHE A 68 9.36 -14.88 0.28
CA PHE A 68 9.37 -13.65 1.08
C PHE A 68 7.98 -13.35 1.66
N VAL A 69 6.94 -13.43 0.82
CA VAL A 69 5.57 -13.07 1.21
C VAL A 69 5.01 -14.09 2.21
N GLU A 70 5.28 -15.37 1.97
CA GLU A 70 4.88 -16.47 2.86
C GLU A 70 5.53 -16.31 4.24
N GLU A 71 6.85 -16.15 4.32
CA GLU A 71 7.54 -15.94 5.59
C GLU A 71 7.03 -14.67 6.30
N TYR A 72 6.80 -13.59 5.54
CA TYR A 72 6.27 -12.35 6.10
C TYR A 72 4.91 -12.57 6.77
N VAL A 73 3.97 -13.21 6.08
CA VAL A 73 2.60 -13.43 6.58
C VAL A 73 2.62 -14.36 7.79
N GLU A 74 3.37 -15.46 7.73
CA GLU A 74 3.37 -16.49 8.77
C GLU A 74 4.05 -16.05 10.06
N ARG A 75 5.16 -15.30 9.95
CA ARG A 75 6.06 -15.05 11.08
C ARG A 75 6.15 -13.60 11.49
N TRP A 76 6.05 -12.67 10.54
CA TRP A 76 6.54 -11.31 10.74
C TRP A 76 5.47 -10.24 10.73
N ARG A 77 4.29 -10.51 10.15
CA ARG A 77 3.18 -9.55 10.00
C ARG A 77 2.82 -8.84 11.30
N LEU A 78 2.80 -9.57 12.43
CA LEU A 78 2.46 -9.01 13.75
C LEU A 78 3.59 -8.19 14.39
N HIS A 79 4.80 -8.29 13.86
CA HIS A 79 5.99 -7.57 14.33
C HIS A 79 6.39 -6.44 13.38
N ASN A 80 5.57 -6.14 12.38
CA ASN A 80 5.82 -5.07 11.43
C ASN A 80 5.72 -3.70 12.13
N PRO A 81 6.79 -2.89 12.22
CA PRO A 81 6.75 -1.58 12.89
C PRO A 81 5.73 -0.61 12.28
N PHE A 82 5.37 -0.76 11.01
CA PHE A 82 4.33 0.05 10.37
C PHE A 82 2.92 -0.25 10.90
N ALA A 83 2.71 -1.46 11.44
CA ALA A 83 1.47 -1.88 12.11
C ALA A 83 1.46 -1.57 13.61
N SER A 84 2.57 -1.07 14.18
CA SER A 84 2.63 -0.61 15.57
C SER A 84 1.76 0.63 15.79
N ARG A 85 1.48 0.97 17.05
CA ARG A 85 0.75 2.19 17.41
C ARG A 85 1.39 3.46 16.83
N ASP A 86 2.72 3.57 16.90
CA ASP A 86 3.47 4.71 16.37
C ASP A 86 3.46 4.73 14.83
N GLY A 87 3.53 3.55 14.21
CA GLY A 87 3.39 3.36 12.75
C GLY A 87 2.04 3.83 12.25
N ILE A 88 0.96 3.31 12.84
CA ILE A 88 -0.43 3.70 12.54
C ILE A 88 -0.62 5.21 12.75
N ALA A 89 -0.12 5.77 13.85
CA ALA A 89 -0.24 7.20 14.13
C ALA A 89 0.46 8.05 13.06
N CYS A 90 1.67 7.65 12.64
CA CYS A 90 2.39 8.34 11.57
C CYS A 90 1.64 8.25 10.23
N LEU A 91 1.24 7.05 9.83
CA LEU A 91 0.54 6.82 8.56
C LEU A 91 -0.81 7.54 8.52
N THR A 92 -1.55 7.57 9.63
CA THR A 92 -2.85 8.26 9.71
C THR A 92 -2.69 9.77 9.66
N ARG A 93 -1.72 10.32 10.40
CA ARG A 93 -1.55 11.79 10.52
C ARG A 93 -0.85 12.41 9.31
N HIS A 94 0.13 11.71 8.74
CA HIS A 94 1.03 12.27 7.73
C HIS A 94 0.86 11.62 6.36
N GLY A 95 0.09 10.53 6.26
CA GLY A 95 -0.02 9.75 5.02
C GLY A 95 1.26 8.98 4.67
N VAL A 96 2.30 9.07 5.49
CA VAL A 96 3.61 8.45 5.23
C VAL A 96 4.29 8.04 6.53
N ALA A 97 5.07 6.96 6.49
CA ALA A 97 5.98 6.56 7.55
C ALA A 97 7.25 5.92 6.97
N THR A 98 8.35 5.97 7.72
CA THR A 98 9.61 5.31 7.35
C THR A 98 10.09 4.40 8.48
N LEU A 99 10.78 3.32 8.11
CA LEU A 99 11.35 2.40 9.08
C LEU A 99 12.42 3.10 9.92
N GLY A 100 13.27 3.94 9.31
CA GLY A 100 14.24 4.77 10.04
C GLY A 100 13.63 5.66 11.15
N ARG A 101 12.40 6.14 10.99
CA ARG A 101 11.69 6.92 12.02
C ARG A 101 11.05 6.05 13.11
N LEU A 102 10.56 4.87 12.75
CA LEU A 102 9.85 3.98 13.66
C LEU A 102 10.80 3.14 14.52
N ARG A 103 11.92 2.71 13.94
CA ARG A 103 12.89 1.80 14.55
C ARG A 103 13.44 2.27 15.91
N PRO A 104 13.76 3.56 16.15
CA PRO A 104 14.24 4.02 17.46
C PRO A 104 13.25 3.81 18.62
N ARG A 105 11.96 3.65 18.33
CA ARG A 105 10.90 3.44 19.33
C ARG A 105 10.28 2.04 19.26
N ALA A 106 10.78 1.20 18.35
CA ALA A 106 10.28 -0.15 18.17
C ALA A 106 10.48 -0.99 19.43
N THR A 107 9.59 -1.95 19.65
CA THR A 107 9.79 -3.04 20.60
C THR A 107 10.91 -3.98 20.12
N GLU A 108 11.35 -4.91 20.97
CA GLU A 108 12.37 -5.89 20.57
C GLU A 108 11.93 -6.76 19.38
N PRO A 109 10.72 -7.37 19.36
CA PRO A 109 10.26 -8.11 18.18
C PRO A 109 10.16 -7.27 16.90
N GLU A 110 9.76 -5.99 17.03
CA GLU A 110 9.69 -5.06 15.90
C GLU A 110 11.07 -4.66 15.37
N ARG A 111 12.09 -4.60 16.24
CA ARG A 111 13.48 -4.44 15.81
C ARG A 111 13.99 -5.71 15.14
N ASP A 112 13.68 -6.89 15.68
CA ASP A 112 14.09 -8.17 15.10
C ASP A 112 13.54 -8.37 13.69
N PHE A 113 12.31 -7.92 13.43
CA PHE A 113 11.75 -7.86 12.08
C PHE A 113 12.66 -7.08 11.11
N ALA A 114 13.09 -5.88 11.51
CA ALA A 114 13.96 -5.07 10.67
C ALA A 114 15.37 -5.68 10.55
N ASP A 115 15.93 -6.12 11.67
CA ASP A 115 17.33 -6.51 11.79
C ASP A 115 17.63 -7.92 11.30
N THR A 116 16.61 -8.79 11.27
CA THR A 116 16.72 -10.16 10.79
C THR A 116 16.04 -10.31 9.45
N PHE A 117 14.72 -10.14 9.38
CA PHE A 117 13.96 -10.45 8.17
C PHE A 117 14.27 -9.49 7.03
N LEU A 118 14.05 -8.18 7.23
CA LEU A 118 14.27 -7.20 6.16
C LEU A 118 15.74 -7.21 5.70
N ARG A 119 16.69 -7.21 6.64
CA ARG A 119 18.12 -7.29 6.32
C ARG A 119 18.53 -8.58 5.62
N HIS A 120 17.95 -9.73 5.97
CA HIS A 120 18.22 -10.99 5.27
C HIS A 120 17.83 -10.90 3.79
N HIS A 121 16.78 -10.15 3.48
CA HIS A 121 16.34 -9.85 2.13
C HIS A 121 16.98 -8.59 1.51
N GLY A 122 18.03 -8.06 2.14
CA GLY A 122 18.80 -6.92 1.63
C GLY A 122 18.15 -5.55 1.86
N ILE A 123 16.98 -5.49 2.49
CA ILE A 123 16.24 -4.24 2.71
C ILE A 123 16.82 -3.52 3.94
N ASP A 124 17.42 -2.36 3.72
CA ASP A 124 18.08 -1.55 4.75
C ASP A 124 17.14 -0.48 5.36
N ASP A 125 16.25 0.09 4.55
CA ASP A 125 15.17 0.99 4.99
C ASP A 125 13.89 0.73 4.18
N MET A 126 12.77 1.26 4.65
CA MET A 126 11.48 1.11 3.96
C MET A 126 10.61 2.33 4.21
N LEU A 127 9.89 2.72 3.16
CA LEU A 127 8.87 3.78 3.17
C LEU A 127 7.49 3.14 2.99
N LYS A 128 6.48 3.63 3.70
CA LYS A 128 5.07 3.35 3.40
C LYS A 128 4.30 4.64 3.17
N ILE A 129 3.51 4.65 2.11
CA ILE A 129 2.61 5.74 1.72
C ILE A 129 1.18 5.24 1.80
N VAL A 130 0.28 6.01 2.41
CA VAL A 130 -1.16 5.72 2.44
C VAL A 130 -1.83 6.29 1.19
N ILE A 131 -2.67 5.47 0.57
CA ILE A 131 -3.54 5.85 -0.54
C ILE A 131 -4.97 5.58 -0.09
N ARG A 132 -5.82 6.60 -0.08
CA ARG A 132 -7.23 6.47 0.32
C ARG A 132 -8.12 6.72 -0.88
N SER A 133 -9.03 5.80 -1.17
CA SER A 133 -10.07 6.00 -2.17
C SER A 133 -11.13 6.95 -1.60
N PRO A 134 -11.35 8.15 -2.17
CA PRO A 134 -12.46 9.03 -1.77
C PRO A 134 -13.81 8.43 -2.14
N ALA A 135 -13.88 7.59 -3.18
CA ALA A 135 -15.13 7.01 -3.64
C ALA A 135 -15.66 5.90 -2.71
N THR A 136 -14.77 5.05 -2.20
CA THR A 136 -15.15 3.85 -1.44
C THR A 136 -14.74 3.91 0.03
N GLY A 137 -13.84 4.84 0.39
CA GLY A 137 -13.19 4.85 1.70
C GLY A 137 -12.12 3.77 1.86
N ALA A 138 -11.87 2.93 0.84
CA ALA A 138 -10.86 1.89 0.88
C ALA A 138 -9.46 2.49 1.11
N VAL A 139 -8.64 1.76 1.87
CA VAL A 139 -7.29 2.17 2.22
C VAL A 139 -6.31 1.18 1.62
N SER A 140 -5.35 1.68 0.86
CA SER A 140 -4.20 0.93 0.39
C SER A 140 -2.92 1.56 0.91
N THR A 141 -1.84 0.79 0.96
CA THR A 141 -0.50 1.33 1.19
C THR A 141 0.43 0.95 0.06
N LEU A 142 1.23 1.90 -0.40
CA LEU A 142 2.38 1.67 -1.26
C LEU A 142 3.62 1.55 -0.37
N GLY A 143 4.20 0.36 -0.29
CA GLY A 143 5.46 0.10 0.39
C GLY A 143 6.62 0.15 -0.61
N VAL A 144 7.71 0.80 -0.23
CA VAL A 144 8.89 0.99 -1.08
C VAL A 144 10.13 0.59 -0.27
N PRO A 145 10.79 -0.53 -0.61
CA PRO A 145 12.07 -0.91 0.00
C PRO A 145 13.21 -0.02 -0.51
N PHE A 146 14.19 0.20 0.35
CA PHE A 146 15.45 0.86 0.05
C PHE A 146 16.58 -0.12 0.37
N ASP A 147 17.34 -0.52 -0.65
CA ASP A 147 18.42 -1.51 -0.56
C ASP A 147 19.64 -1.09 -1.40
N GLY A 148 20.67 -1.93 -1.40
CA GLY A 148 21.73 -1.91 -2.42
C GLY A 148 22.50 -0.58 -2.49
N ASP A 149 22.38 0.11 -3.62
CA ASP A 149 23.04 1.41 -3.87
C ASP A 149 22.26 2.59 -3.26
N ARG A 150 21.02 2.37 -2.81
CA ARG A 150 20.13 3.40 -2.28
C ARG A 150 19.46 2.93 -0.99
N ARG A 151 20.28 2.80 0.04
CA ARG A 151 19.92 2.22 1.36
C ARG A 151 19.22 3.18 2.32
N VAL A 152 19.19 4.47 2.01
CA VAL A 152 18.71 5.51 2.92
C VAL A 152 17.65 6.36 2.22
N ILE A 153 16.57 6.62 2.94
CA ILE A 153 15.51 7.52 2.50
C ILE A 153 15.96 8.97 2.69
N GLU A 154 16.02 9.73 1.61
CA GLU A 154 16.42 11.14 1.65
C GLU A 154 15.22 12.07 1.92
N PRO A 155 15.44 13.33 2.34
CA PRO A 155 14.37 14.30 2.51
C PRO A 155 13.52 14.52 1.25
N SER A 156 14.13 14.44 0.06
CA SER A 156 13.45 14.52 -1.23
C SER A 156 12.48 13.35 -1.43
N ASP A 157 12.85 12.14 -1.03
CA ASP A 157 11.98 10.96 -1.08
C ASP A 157 10.75 11.13 -0.21
N LEU A 158 10.91 11.69 1.00
CA LEU A 158 9.80 12.01 1.90
C LEU A 158 8.85 13.05 1.30
N LEU A 159 9.39 14.09 0.65
CA LEU A 159 8.58 15.10 -0.02
C LEU A 159 7.77 14.49 -1.18
N MET A 160 8.42 13.66 -2.00
CA MET A 160 7.76 12.95 -3.09
C MET A 160 6.69 11.99 -2.55
N ALA A 161 6.98 11.25 -1.49
CA ALA A 161 6.09 10.30 -0.85
C ALA A 161 4.82 10.94 -0.28
N THR A 162 4.98 12.04 0.45
CA THR A 162 3.84 12.81 1.02
C THR A 162 2.94 13.40 -0.06
N THR A 163 3.51 13.73 -1.22
CA THR A 163 2.78 14.28 -2.36
C THR A 163 2.11 13.19 -3.20
N LEU A 164 2.78 12.06 -3.40
CA LEU A 164 2.34 11.00 -4.31
C LEU A 164 1.07 10.30 -3.84
N GLY A 165 0.94 9.99 -2.54
CA GLY A 165 -0.22 9.25 -2.00
C GLY A 165 -1.58 9.87 -2.36
N PRO A 166 -1.81 11.16 -2.06
CA PRO A 166 -3.02 11.87 -2.48
C PRO A 166 -3.22 11.95 -3.99
N LEU A 167 -2.14 12.00 -4.78
CA LEU A 167 -2.25 12.06 -6.25
C LEU A 167 -2.55 10.70 -6.89
N LEU A 168 -2.19 9.60 -6.23
CA LEU A 168 -2.55 8.25 -6.65
C LEU A 168 -4.00 7.89 -6.31
N SER A 169 -4.58 8.55 -5.31
CA SER A 169 -5.92 8.28 -4.78
C SER A 169 -7.01 8.01 -5.85
N PRO A 170 -7.18 8.84 -6.90
CA PRO A 170 -8.21 8.62 -7.92
C PRO A 170 -8.04 7.31 -8.72
N TYR A 171 -6.82 6.81 -8.83
CA TYR A 171 -6.53 5.58 -9.59
C TYR A 171 -6.79 4.31 -8.78
N PHE A 172 -7.00 4.45 -7.47
CA PHE A 172 -7.38 3.35 -6.58
C PHE A 172 -8.89 3.33 -6.29
N ASP A 173 -9.68 4.21 -6.93
CA ASP A 173 -11.14 4.21 -6.86
C ASP A 173 -11.80 3.11 -7.74
N VAL A 174 -11.04 2.43 -8.61
CA VAL A 174 -11.57 1.67 -9.76
C VAL A 174 -11.74 0.15 -9.56
N ASN A 175 -11.75 -0.33 -8.33
CA ASN A 175 -12.20 -1.69 -8.02
C ASN A 175 -13.54 -1.66 -7.28
N PRO A 176 -14.68 -1.49 -7.96
CA PRO A 176 -15.93 -1.97 -7.38
C PRO A 176 -15.81 -3.48 -7.30
N VAL A 177 -15.61 -4.00 -6.08
CA VAL A 177 -16.04 -5.36 -5.77
C VAL A 177 -17.49 -5.45 -6.26
N PRO A 178 -17.84 -6.38 -7.17
CA PRO A 178 -19.23 -6.54 -7.54
C PRO A 178 -20.00 -6.84 -6.26
N ALA A 179 -20.97 -6.01 -5.90
CA ALA A 179 -21.91 -6.36 -4.86
C ALA A 179 -22.44 -7.77 -5.19
N PRO A 180 -22.56 -8.68 -4.21
CA PRO A 180 -23.22 -9.95 -4.48
C PRO A 180 -24.58 -9.60 -5.07
N MET A 181 -24.84 -10.05 -6.29
CA MET A 181 -26.17 -9.98 -6.88
C MET A 181 -27.06 -10.82 -5.98
N GLY A 182 -27.67 -10.16 -4.99
CA GLY A 182 -28.79 -10.71 -4.26
C GLY A 182 -29.83 -11.04 -5.31
N ASP A 183 -30.07 -12.35 -5.46
CA ASP A 183 -31.10 -12.93 -6.29
C ASP A 183 -32.38 -12.10 -6.13
N ARG A 184 -32.70 -11.30 -7.15
CA ARG A 184 -34.08 -10.90 -7.41
C ARG A 184 -34.76 -12.09 -8.06
N THR A 185 -35.00 -13.14 -7.28
CA THR A 185 -36.11 -14.02 -7.57
C THR A 185 -37.37 -13.30 -7.12
N SER A 186 -37.91 -12.53 -8.06
CA SER A 186 -39.34 -12.38 -8.19
C SER A 186 -39.95 -13.78 -8.19
N ASP A 187 -40.61 -14.16 -7.11
CA ASP A 187 -41.59 -15.25 -7.16
C ASP A 187 -42.87 -14.72 -6.54
N GLU A 188 -43.69 -14.15 -7.41
CA GLU A 188 -45.11 -13.98 -7.21
C GLU A 188 -45.69 -15.31 -6.73
N ARG A 189 -46.17 -15.35 -5.50
CA ARG A 189 -47.25 -16.28 -5.14
C ARG A 189 -48.47 -15.50 -4.71
N ASP A 190 -49.24 -15.21 -5.75
CA ASP A 190 -50.69 -15.08 -5.75
C ASP A 190 -51.32 -16.10 -4.79
N VAL A 191 -51.97 -15.61 -3.73
CA VAL A 191 -52.95 -16.39 -2.97
C VAL A 191 -54.19 -15.52 -2.83
N ARG A 192 -55.00 -15.52 -3.90
CA ARG A 192 -56.45 -15.40 -3.79
C ARG A 192 -57.08 -16.78 -3.81
N SER A 193 -57.80 -17.12 -2.74
CA SER A 193 -59.11 -17.83 -2.68
C SER A 193 -59.38 -18.23 -1.22
N ARG A 194 -60.20 -17.50 -0.43
CA ARG A 194 -61.68 -17.66 -0.20
C ARG A 194 -62.09 -19.00 0.43
N PRO A 195 -63.07 -19.03 1.36
CA PRO A 195 -64.39 -18.38 1.27
C PRO A 195 -64.56 -17.12 2.14
#